data_AF-A0AAN8NUA2-F1
#
_entry.id   AF-A0AAN8NUA2-F1
#
_cell.length_a   1.000
_cell.length_b   1.000
_cell.length_c   1.000
_cell.angle_alpha   90.00
_cell.angle_beta   90.00
_cell.angle_gamma   90.00
#
_symmetry.space_group_name_H-M   'P 1'
#
loop_
_entity.id
_entity.type
_entity.pdbx_description
1 polymer ?
#
loop_
_entity_poly.entity_id
_entity_poly.type
_entity_poly.pdbx_seq_one_letter_code
_entity_poly.pdbx_strand_id
1 'polypeptide(L)'
;MSSATPVAGSSTASQSAEKVDTELRNVIQSLYEIAVSTYRNDAPNPGEIVINQVKDLITKFDHLQTAAQGVNDLWIPREVIGYVEHGRNPDIYTREFVELVTKQNQYLNGKQRAFQDFRDVLADHINTAFPELRGDVDDVLENTGGRRNVARLPAIAPTGESGKSPVGDSGAPASAASSVPVNGVMKMSISGSGRDEPTPTA
;
A
#
# COMPACT_ATOMS: atom_id res chain seq x y z
N MET A 1 22.24 -11.37 -22.39
CA MET A 1 20.84 -10.94 -22.57
C MET A 1 19.95 -12.05 -22.05
N SER A 2 19.50 -11.94 -20.80
CA SER A 2 18.67 -12.94 -20.14
C SER A 2 17.20 -12.61 -20.45
N SER A 3 16.56 -13.44 -21.26
CA SER A 3 15.16 -13.30 -21.63
C SER A 3 14.28 -13.82 -20.49
N ALA A 4 13.45 -12.93 -19.93
CA ALA A 4 12.42 -13.27 -18.97
C ALA A 4 11.41 -14.24 -19.59
N THR A 5 11.32 -15.45 -19.03
CA THR A 5 10.25 -16.42 -19.32
C THR A 5 8.93 -15.89 -18.75
N PRO A 6 7.83 -15.83 -19.50
CA PRO A 6 6.54 -15.40 -18.97
C PRO A 6 5.94 -16.53 -18.13
N VAL A 7 5.52 -16.21 -16.89
CA VAL A 7 4.80 -17.11 -15.99
C VAL A 7 3.44 -17.45 -16.60
N ALA A 8 3.28 -18.67 -17.11
CA ALA A 8 2.05 -19.18 -17.73
C ALA A 8 0.93 -19.54 -16.71
N GLY A 9 1.12 -19.31 -15.41
CA GLY A 9 0.19 -19.71 -14.35
C GLY A 9 -0.99 -18.76 -14.10
N SER A 10 -0.97 -17.53 -14.60
CA SER A 10 -2.01 -16.52 -14.31
C SER A 10 -3.21 -16.56 -15.27
N SER A 11 -3.07 -17.12 -16.47
CA SER A 11 -4.13 -17.09 -17.49
C SER A 11 -5.25 -18.11 -17.22
N THR A 12 -4.92 -19.30 -16.74
CA THR A 12 -5.90 -20.37 -16.48
C THR A 12 -6.78 -20.08 -15.27
N ALA A 13 -6.20 -19.54 -14.18
CA ALA A 13 -6.93 -19.15 -12.98
C ALA A 13 -7.87 -17.95 -13.23
N SER A 14 -7.44 -17.00 -14.06
CA SER A 14 -8.30 -15.88 -14.46
C SER A 14 -9.47 -16.36 -15.32
N GLN A 15 -9.24 -17.30 -16.24
CA GLN A 15 -10.31 -17.90 -17.06
C GLN A 15 -11.31 -18.73 -16.26
N SER A 16 -10.87 -19.46 -15.23
CA SER A 16 -11.82 -20.18 -14.36
C SER A 16 -12.65 -19.22 -13.50
N ALA A 17 -12.05 -18.13 -13.01
CA ALA A 17 -12.77 -17.07 -12.30
C ALA A 17 -13.81 -16.36 -13.20
N GLU A 18 -13.46 -16.06 -14.46
CA GLU A 18 -14.40 -15.48 -15.44
C GLU A 18 -15.59 -16.40 -15.72
N LYS A 19 -15.37 -17.71 -15.80
CA LYS A 19 -16.45 -18.69 -15.95
C LYS A 19 -17.39 -18.68 -14.75
N VAL A 20 -16.83 -18.64 -13.54
CA VAL A 20 -17.63 -18.56 -12.30
C VAL A 20 -18.43 -17.25 -12.25
N ASP A 21 -17.84 -16.10 -12.60
CA ASP A 21 -18.55 -14.82 -12.68
C ASP A 21 -19.71 -14.87 -13.68
N THR A 22 -19.49 -15.47 -14.84
CA THR A 22 -20.53 -15.65 -15.87
C THR A 22 -21.70 -16.49 -15.36
N GLU A 23 -21.43 -17.65 -14.76
CA GLU A 23 -22.49 -18.51 -14.21
C GLU A 23 -23.22 -17.84 -13.03
N LEU A 24 -22.50 -17.09 -12.19
CA LEU A 24 -23.10 -16.35 -11.09
C LEU A 24 -24.05 -15.25 -11.59
N ARG A 25 -23.70 -14.53 -12.65
CA ARG A 25 -24.60 -13.58 -13.33
C ARG A 25 -25.84 -14.28 -13.90
N ASN A 26 -25.66 -15.45 -14.52
CA ASN A 26 -26.78 -16.22 -15.08
C ASN A 26 -27.78 -16.65 -14.00
N VAL A 27 -27.29 -17.02 -12.81
CA VAL A 27 -28.13 -17.37 -11.64
C VAL A 27 -28.88 -16.15 -11.12
N ILE A 28 -28.19 -15.01 -10.91
CA ILE A 28 -28.83 -13.76 -10.46
C ILE A 28 -29.92 -13.32 -11.44
N GLN A 29 -29.64 -13.39 -12.74
CA GLN A 29 -30.60 -13.05 -13.79
C GLN A 29 -31.83 -13.96 -13.73
N SER A 30 -31.66 -15.27 -13.54
CA SER A 30 -32.78 -16.21 -13.37
C SER A 30 -33.61 -15.92 -12.12
N LEU A 31 -32.97 -15.57 -10.99
CA LEU A 31 -33.69 -15.19 -9.77
C LEU A 31 -34.52 -13.92 -9.98
N TYR A 32 -33.97 -12.95 -10.70
CA TYR A 32 -34.69 -11.73 -11.05
C TYR A 32 -35.88 -12.02 -11.98
N GLU A 33 -35.70 -12.85 -13.00
CA GLU A 33 -36.79 -13.26 -13.91
C GLU A 33 -37.93 -13.97 -13.19
N ILE A 34 -37.62 -14.86 -12.24
CA ILE A 34 -38.63 -15.51 -11.39
C ILE A 34 -39.37 -14.48 -10.53
N ALA A 35 -38.65 -13.53 -9.92
CA ALA A 35 -39.26 -12.47 -9.11
C ALA A 35 -40.22 -11.59 -9.93
N VAL A 36 -39.85 -11.23 -11.16
CA VAL A 36 -40.70 -10.46 -12.06
C VAL A 36 -41.89 -11.29 -12.57
N SER A 37 -41.66 -12.55 -12.94
CA SER A 37 -42.70 -13.49 -13.42
C SER A 37 -43.79 -13.72 -12.37
N THR A 38 -43.39 -13.90 -11.11
CA THR A 38 -44.29 -14.05 -9.96
C THR A 38 -45.00 -12.76 -9.56
N TYR A 39 -44.46 -11.59 -9.89
CA TYR A 39 -45.14 -10.31 -9.69
C TYR A 39 -46.18 -10.03 -10.77
N ARG A 40 -45.86 -10.32 -12.03
CA ARG A 40 -46.66 -9.99 -13.22
C ARG A 40 -47.52 -11.18 -13.66
N ASN A 41 -48.38 -11.71 -12.80
CA ASN A 41 -49.20 -12.93 -13.06
C ASN A 41 -50.28 -12.78 -14.16
N ASP A 42 -50.05 -11.97 -15.21
CA ASP A 42 -50.97 -11.73 -16.33
C ASP A 42 -50.85 -12.77 -17.46
N ALA A 43 -49.85 -13.67 -17.40
CA ALA A 43 -49.62 -14.68 -18.42
C ALA A 43 -50.61 -15.86 -18.36
N PRO A 44 -50.94 -16.49 -19.51
CA PRO A 44 -51.63 -17.78 -19.53
C PRO A 44 -50.73 -18.85 -18.89
N ASN A 45 -51.27 -19.62 -17.93
CA ASN A 45 -50.55 -20.68 -17.19
C ASN A 45 -49.29 -20.22 -16.44
N PRO A 46 -49.40 -19.25 -15.49
CA PRO A 46 -48.24 -18.70 -14.78
C PRO A 46 -47.49 -19.77 -13.96
N GLY A 47 -48.20 -20.80 -13.48
CA GLY A 47 -47.59 -21.90 -12.72
C GLY A 47 -46.60 -22.74 -13.53
N GLU A 48 -46.92 -23.06 -14.78
CA GLU A 48 -46.02 -23.88 -15.63
C GLU A 48 -44.74 -23.12 -15.98
N ILE A 49 -44.86 -21.80 -16.24
CA ILE A 49 -43.74 -20.91 -16.53
C ILE A 49 -42.77 -20.87 -15.35
N VAL A 50 -43.28 -20.63 -14.14
CA VAL A 50 -42.45 -20.57 -12.92
C VAL A 50 -41.80 -21.93 -12.65
N ILE A 51 -42.50 -23.04 -12.83
CA ILE A 51 -41.93 -24.39 -12.65
C ILE A 51 -40.77 -24.62 -13.62
N ASN A 52 -40.90 -24.22 -14.88
CA ASN A 52 -39.81 -24.35 -15.86
C ASN A 52 -38.63 -23.44 -15.52
N GLN A 53 -38.88 -22.20 -15.10
CA GLN A 53 -37.82 -21.29 -14.64
C GLN A 53 -37.07 -21.83 -13.40
N VAL A 54 -37.78 -22.48 -12.48
CA VAL A 54 -37.15 -23.13 -11.32
C VAL A 54 -36.30 -24.33 -11.73
N LYS A 55 -36.74 -25.13 -12.71
CA LYS A 55 -35.93 -26.23 -13.26
C LYS A 55 -34.66 -25.69 -13.91
N ASP A 56 -34.78 -24.63 -14.71
CA ASP A 56 -33.63 -23.96 -15.34
C ASP A 56 -32.67 -23.39 -14.29
N LEU A 57 -33.19 -22.81 -13.20
CA LEU A 57 -32.40 -22.33 -12.08
C LEU A 57 -31.58 -23.45 -11.41
N ILE A 58 -32.19 -24.64 -11.20
CA ILE A 58 -31.48 -25.80 -10.64
C ILE A 58 -30.32 -26.21 -11.55
N THR A 59 -30.54 -26.26 -12.86
CA THR A 59 -29.47 -26.57 -13.83
C THR A 59 -28.36 -25.52 -13.79
N LYS A 60 -28.69 -24.22 -13.67
CA LYS A 60 -27.68 -23.16 -13.52
C LYS A 60 -26.89 -23.27 -12.23
N PHE A 61 -27.49 -23.69 -11.11
CA PHE A 61 -26.76 -23.96 -9.87
C PHE A 61 -25.80 -25.14 -10.00
N ASP A 62 -26.16 -26.19 -10.75
CA ASP A 62 -25.29 -27.33 -11.04
C ASP A 62 -24.07 -26.91 -11.89
N HIS A 63 -24.30 -26.04 -12.88
CA HIS A 63 -23.22 -25.44 -13.68
C HIS A 63 -22.31 -24.57 -12.82
N LEU A 64 -22.87 -23.74 -11.93
CA LEU A 64 -22.10 -22.91 -10.99
C LEU A 64 -21.25 -23.77 -10.05
N GLN A 65 -21.81 -24.86 -9.52
CA GLN A 65 -21.08 -25.79 -8.65
C GLN A 65 -19.91 -26.45 -9.38
N THR A 66 -20.09 -26.81 -10.65
CA THR A 66 -19.03 -27.36 -11.49
C THR A 66 -17.95 -26.31 -11.79
N ALA A 67 -18.36 -25.07 -12.10
CA ALA A 67 -17.43 -23.97 -12.33
C ALA A 67 -16.62 -23.61 -11.07
N ALA A 68 -17.25 -23.66 -9.89
CA ALA A 68 -16.61 -23.36 -8.60
C ALA A 68 -15.44 -24.30 -8.30
N GLN A 69 -15.47 -25.55 -8.78
CA GLN A 69 -14.34 -26.48 -8.62
C GLN A 69 -13.06 -25.97 -9.29
N GLY A 70 -13.17 -25.14 -10.33
CA GLY A 70 -12.04 -24.55 -11.05
C GLY A 70 -11.37 -23.36 -10.33
N VAL A 71 -11.90 -22.91 -9.18
CA VAL A 71 -11.34 -21.80 -8.38
C VAL A 71 -10.99 -22.22 -6.95
N ASN A 72 -10.99 -23.52 -6.63
CA ASN A 72 -10.66 -24.04 -5.29
C ASN A 72 -9.25 -23.68 -4.81
N ASP A 73 -8.32 -23.42 -5.74
CA ASP A 73 -6.94 -23.04 -5.42
C ASP A 73 -6.83 -21.55 -5.03
N LEU A 74 -7.90 -20.77 -5.17
CA LEU A 74 -7.91 -19.35 -4.80
C LEU A 74 -8.01 -19.20 -3.28
N TRP A 75 -6.94 -18.70 -2.68
CA TRP A 75 -6.93 -18.40 -1.25
C TRP A 75 -7.54 -17.02 -0.98
N ILE A 76 -8.57 -16.98 -0.13
CA ILE A 76 -9.24 -15.75 0.29
C ILE A 76 -9.05 -15.58 1.81
N PRO A 77 -8.51 -14.45 2.29
CA PRO A 77 -8.45 -14.16 3.72
C PRO A 77 -9.86 -14.15 4.33
N ARG A 78 -10.03 -14.75 5.52
CA ARG A 78 -11.35 -14.78 6.18
C ARG A 78 -11.86 -13.39 6.54
N GLU A 79 -10.95 -12.46 6.79
CA GLU A 79 -11.27 -11.07 7.06
C GLU A 79 -12.02 -10.43 5.89
N VAL A 80 -11.67 -10.78 4.64
CA VAL A 80 -12.34 -10.26 3.43
C VAL A 80 -13.78 -10.75 3.34
N ILE A 81 -14.08 -11.99 3.78
CA ILE A 81 -15.45 -12.51 3.83
C ILE A 81 -16.32 -11.63 4.74
N GLY A 82 -15.78 -11.23 5.90
CA GLY A 82 -16.45 -10.29 6.80
C GLY A 82 -16.77 -8.94 6.14
N TYR A 83 -15.91 -8.43 5.25
CA TYR A 83 -16.21 -7.19 4.53
C TYR A 83 -17.44 -7.35 3.62
N VAL A 84 -17.53 -8.47 2.89
CA VAL A 84 -18.67 -8.77 2.00
C VAL A 84 -19.96 -8.97 2.79
N GLU A 85 -19.92 -9.71 3.91
CA GLU A 85 -21.09 -9.95 4.76
C GLU A 85 -21.72 -8.65 5.31
N HIS A 86 -20.89 -7.65 5.64
CA HIS A 86 -21.34 -6.35 6.14
C HIS A 86 -21.62 -5.32 5.01
N GLY A 87 -21.53 -5.73 3.74
CA GLY A 87 -21.74 -4.84 2.59
C GLY A 87 -20.65 -3.78 2.38
N ARG A 88 -19.46 -3.97 2.96
CA ARG A 88 -18.30 -3.08 2.79
C ARG A 88 -17.47 -3.51 1.59
N ASN A 89 -16.92 -2.55 0.85
CA ASN A 89 -16.04 -2.86 -0.29
C ASN A 89 -14.80 -3.64 0.19
N PRO A 90 -14.55 -4.88 -0.31
CA PRO A 90 -13.37 -5.67 0.04
C PRO A 90 -12.03 -5.00 -0.34
N ASP A 91 -12.00 -4.08 -1.31
CA ASP A 91 -10.79 -3.30 -1.66
C ASP A 91 -10.27 -2.45 -0.49
N ILE A 92 -11.14 -2.14 0.48
CA ILE A 92 -10.72 -1.40 1.66
C ILE A 92 -9.78 -2.26 2.52
N TYR A 93 -10.01 -3.57 2.62
CA TYR A 93 -9.11 -4.48 3.34
C TYR A 93 -7.71 -4.48 2.73
N THR A 94 -7.61 -4.58 1.39
CA THR A 94 -6.32 -4.61 0.70
C THR A 94 -5.57 -3.28 0.86
N ARG A 95 -6.29 -2.15 0.79
CA ARG A 95 -5.73 -0.83 1.09
C ARG A 95 -5.20 -0.75 2.53
N GLU A 96 -6.01 -1.09 3.53
CA GLU A 96 -5.63 -1.07 4.94
C GLU A 96 -4.44 -2.02 5.22
N PHE A 97 -4.40 -3.17 4.55
CA PHE A 97 -3.29 -4.11 4.67
C PHE A 97 -1.97 -3.50 4.16
N VAL A 98 -1.97 -2.87 2.99
CA VAL A 98 -0.77 -2.21 2.44
C VAL A 98 -0.32 -1.05 3.31
N GLU A 99 -1.26 -0.25 3.83
CA GLU A 99 -0.97 0.83 4.77
C GLU A 99 -0.35 0.30 6.07
N LEU A 100 -0.90 -0.78 6.63
CA LEU A 100 -0.38 -1.42 7.83
C LEU A 100 1.03 -1.99 7.61
N VAL A 101 1.26 -2.69 6.50
CA VAL A 101 2.58 -3.24 6.15
C VAL A 101 3.61 -2.12 6.01
N THR A 102 3.23 -1.01 5.35
CA THR A 102 4.12 0.14 5.18
C THR A 102 4.47 0.78 6.51
N LYS A 103 3.47 1.02 7.36
CA LYS A 103 3.66 1.56 8.71
C LYS A 103 4.53 0.65 9.56
N GLN A 104 4.30 -0.66 9.51
CA GLN A 104 5.06 -1.63 10.28
C GLN A 104 6.51 -1.73 9.80
N ASN A 105 6.75 -1.70 8.49
CA ASN A 105 8.09 -1.71 7.93
C ASN A 105 8.89 -0.46 8.35
N GLN A 106 8.27 0.72 8.28
CA GLN A 106 8.89 1.96 8.77
C GLN A 106 9.17 1.91 10.27
N TYR A 107 8.21 1.42 11.06
CA TYR A 107 8.38 1.25 12.50
C TYR A 107 9.54 0.31 12.84
N LEU A 108 9.63 -0.85 12.19
CA LEU A 108 10.70 -1.81 12.41
C LEU A 108 12.06 -1.27 11.98
N ASN A 109 12.14 -0.58 10.85
CA ASN A 109 13.38 0.09 10.41
C ASN A 109 13.81 1.18 11.40
N GLY A 110 12.88 1.98 11.93
CA GLY A 110 13.16 2.97 12.96
C GLY A 110 13.67 2.31 14.25
N LYS A 111 13.02 1.23 14.69
CA LYS A 111 13.45 0.45 15.86
C LYS A 111 14.83 -0.17 15.67
N GLN A 112 15.12 -0.70 14.49
CA GLN A 112 16.44 -1.24 14.16
C GLN A 112 17.52 -0.15 14.24
N ARG A 113 17.28 1.03 13.66
CA ARG A 113 18.22 2.16 13.74
C ARG A 113 18.44 2.62 15.18
N ALA A 114 17.38 2.75 15.97
CA ALA A 114 17.50 3.12 17.38
C ALA A 114 18.35 2.12 18.18
N PHE A 115 18.23 0.81 17.91
CA PHE A 115 19.09 -0.18 18.55
C PHE A 115 20.54 -0.14 18.06
N GLN A 116 20.78 0.19 16.79
CA GLN A 116 22.12 0.40 16.26
C GLN A 116 22.78 1.61 16.95
N ASP A 117 22.07 2.74 17.03
CA ASP A 117 22.55 3.94 17.71
C ASP A 117 22.82 3.67 19.19
N PHE A 118 21.91 2.96 19.87
CA PHE A 118 22.09 2.58 21.27
C PHE A 118 23.31 1.68 21.47
N ARG A 119 23.51 0.69 20.59
CA ARG A 119 24.68 -0.20 20.62
C ARG A 119 25.97 0.60 20.48
N ASP A 120 26.04 1.51 19.52
CA ASP A 120 27.25 2.27 19.22
C ASP A 120 27.60 3.23 20.38
N VAL A 121 26.61 3.93 20.94
CA VAL A 121 26.79 4.79 22.12
C VAL A 121 27.20 3.97 23.35
N LEU A 122 26.58 2.82 23.58
CA LEU A 122 26.92 1.96 24.71
C LEU A 122 28.36 1.44 24.60
N ALA A 123 28.78 1.02 23.40
CA ALA A 123 30.15 0.58 23.15
C ALA A 123 31.18 1.69 23.42
N ASP A 124 30.90 2.93 22.98
CA ASP A 124 31.78 4.07 23.25
C ASP A 124 31.93 4.36 24.75
N HIS A 125 30.84 4.27 25.51
CA HIS A 125 30.88 4.46 26.96
C HIS A 125 31.63 3.33 27.68
N ILE A 126 31.46 2.07 27.27
CA ILE A 126 32.20 0.94 27.83
C ILE A 126 33.69 1.09 27.54
N ASN A 127 34.07 1.45 26.30
CA ASN A 127 35.46 1.66 25.90
C ASN A 127 36.16 2.81 26.65
N THR A 128 35.37 3.79 27.13
CA THR A 128 35.86 4.92 27.94
C THR A 128 36.00 4.55 29.42
N ALA A 129 35.02 3.83 29.97
CA ALA A 129 35.01 3.44 31.38
C ALA A 129 35.93 2.24 31.70
N PHE A 130 36.06 1.30 30.76
CA PHE A 130 36.79 0.04 30.92
C PHE A 130 37.69 -0.23 29.70
N PRO A 131 38.90 0.37 29.63
CA PRO A 131 39.79 0.25 28.48
C PRO A 131 40.28 -1.18 28.21
N GLU A 132 40.29 -2.05 29.23
CA GLU A 132 40.67 -3.45 29.15
C GLU A 132 39.70 -4.31 28.33
N LEU A 133 38.44 -3.88 28.18
CA LEU A 133 37.39 -4.62 27.47
C LEU A 133 37.27 -4.25 25.99
N ARG A 134 38.12 -3.36 25.47
CA ARG A 134 38.00 -2.82 24.10
C ARG A 134 37.99 -3.88 23.02
N GLY A 135 38.86 -4.89 23.14
CA GLY A 135 38.92 -5.99 22.17
C GLY A 135 37.62 -6.79 22.12
N ASP A 136 37.07 -7.13 23.29
CA ASP A 136 35.81 -7.90 23.39
C ASP A 136 34.62 -7.08 22.87
N VAL A 137 34.59 -5.77 23.13
CA VAL A 137 33.53 -4.87 22.63
C VAL A 137 33.59 -4.74 21.11
N ASP A 138 34.78 -4.62 20.52
CA ASP A 138 34.97 -4.55 19.07
C ASP A 138 34.51 -5.85 18.39
N ASP A 139 34.82 -7.02 18.97
CA ASP A 139 34.34 -8.32 18.48
C ASP A 139 32.80 -8.41 18.52
N VAL A 140 32.17 -7.93 19.59
CA VAL A 140 30.70 -7.91 19.72
C VAL A 140 30.07 -6.95 18.70
N LEU A 141 30.68 -5.79 18.46
CA LEU A 141 30.21 -4.85 17.44
C LEU A 141 30.25 -5.48 16.05
N GLU A 142 31.35 -6.13 15.68
CA GLU A 142 31.48 -6.82 14.38
C GLU A 142 30.43 -7.91 14.21
N ASN A 143 30.24 -8.75 15.24
CA ASN A 143 29.26 -9.83 15.22
C ASN A 143 27.80 -9.32 15.17
N THR A 144 27.56 -8.09 15.66
CA THR A 144 26.23 -7.46 15.67
C THR A 144 26.02 -6.54 14.45
N GLY A 145 26.95 -6.52 13.48
CA GLY A 145 26.87 -5.71 12.26
C GLY A 145 27.14 -4.21 12.48
N GLY A 146 27.90 -3.87 13.51
CA GLY A 146 28.44 -2.53 13.75
C GLY A 146 29.67 -2.25 12.89
N ARG A 147 29.84 -1.00 12.47
CA ARG A 147 31.06 -0.58 11.77
C ARG A 147 32.14 -0.36 12.82
N ARG A 148 33.33 -0.94 12.60
CA ARG A 148 34.54 -0.62 13.38
C ARG A 148 34.65 0.91 13.50
N ASN A 149 34.80 1.38 14.73
CA ASN A 149 35.09 2.78 15.03
C ASN A 149 36.47 3.13 14.44
N VAL A 150 36.54 3.38 13.13
CA VAL A 150 37.76 3.90 12.50
C VAL A 150 37.93 5.33 12.97
N ALA A 151 38.98 5.52 13.77
CA ALA A 151 39.48 6.75 14.35
C ALA A 151 38.85 8.03 13.78
N ARG A 152 38.12 8.75 14.66
CA ARG A 152 37.77 10.15 14.51
C ARG A 152 39.00 10.92 13.98
N LEU A 153 38.93 11.41 12.75
CA LEU A 153 39.96 12.25 12.14
C LEU A 153 40.32 13.40 13.10
N PRO A 154 41.62 13.78 13.20
CA PRO A 154 42.06 14.76 14.18
C PRO A 154 41.45 16.14 13.90
N ALA A 155 41.08 16.81 14.98
CA ALA A 155 40.54 18.17 14.98
C ALA A 155 41.53 19.16 14.34
N ILE A 156 41.03 19.97 13.40
CA ILE A 156 41.76 21.09 12.82
C ILE A 156 41.87 22.19 13.90
N ALA A 157 43.08 22.44 14.38
CA ALA A 157 43.41 23.63 15.18
C ALA A 157 43.48 24.88 14.28
N PRO A 158 43.11 26.07 14.77
CA PRO A 158 43.17 27.29 13.99
C PRO A 158 44.57 27.91 14.10
N THR A 159 45.30 27.95 12.98
CA THR A 159 46.49 28.80 12.88
C THR A 159 46.34 29.69 11.65
N GLY A 160 46.30 31.00 11.91
CA GLY A 160 46.15 32.03 10.90
C GLY A 160 47.41 32.30 10.08
N GLU A 161 47.12 32.94 8.95
CA GLU A 161 47.93 33.91 8.19
C GLU A 161 49.07 33.44 7.25
N SER A 162 48.71 33.51 5.96
CA SER A 162 49.25 34.46 4.97
C SER A 162 50.15 33.90 3.85
N GLY A 163 49.72 34.17 2.60
CA GLY A 163 50.64 34.59 1.54
C GLY A 163 50.78 33.69 0.31
N LYS A 164 50.05 34.09 -0.76
CA LYS A 164 50.52 34.18 -2.16
C LYS A 164 50.33 32.97 -3.10
N SER A 165 49.36 33.13 -4.01
CA SER A 165 49.17 32.43 -5.30
C SER A 165 50.36 32.68 -6.26
N PRO A 166 50.59 31.94 -7.40
CA PRO A 166 49.61 31.82 -8.50
C PRO A 166 49.68 30.56 -9.43
N VAL A 167 48.78 30.57 -10.44
CA VAL A 167 48.76 29.85 -11.75
C VAL A 167 48.22 28.41 -11.74
N GLY A 168 46.98 28.16 -12.21
CA GLY A 168 46.58 27.78 -13.59
C GLY A 168 46.12 26.31 -13.52
N ASP A 169 45.08 25.76 -14.16
CA ASP A 169 44.33 26.02 -15.39
C ASP A 169 43.03 25.17 -15.32
N SER A 170 42.02 25.59 -16.09
CA SER A 170 40.87 24.84 -16.64
C SER A 170 40.04 23.89 -15.77
N GLY A 171 38.75 24.23 -15.60
CA GLY A 171 37.71 23.27 -15.19
C GLY A 171 36.32 23.89 -14.99
N ALA A 172 35.46 23.82 -16.00
CA ALA A 172 34.01 23.99 -15.88
C ALA A 172 33.32 22.61 -15.96
N PRO A 173 32.06 22.45 -15.54
CA PRO A 173 31.43 22.95 -14.31
C PRO A 173 30.88 21.79 -13.45
N ALA A 174 30.80 22.02 -12.14
CA ALA A 174 30.11 21.17 -11.18
C ALA A 174 28.59 21.39 -11.26
N SER A 175 27.82 20.30 -11.33
CA SER A 175 26.40 20.27 -11.00
C SER A 175 26.26 19.85 -9.54
N ALA A 176 25.95 20.81 -8.67
CA ALA A 176 25.51 20.57 -7.31
C ALA A 176 24.03 20.95 -7.18
N ALA A 177 23.27 19.94 -6.81
CA ALA A 177 22.09 19.90 -5.96
C ALA A 177 21.38 21.20 -5.51
N SER A 178 20.06 21.03 -5.41
CA SER A 178 19.18 21.48 -4.33
C SER A 178 18.50 22.84 -4.46
N SER A 179 17.17 22.80 -4.53
CA SER A 179 16.25 23.32 -3.50
C SER A 179 15.01 23.96 -4.12
N VAL A 180 13.82 23.45 -3.79
CA VAL A 180 12.62 24.29 -3.75
C VAL A 180 11.83 23.94 -2.48
N PRO A 181 11.61 24.92 -1.59
CA PRO A 181 10.93 24.75 -0.32
C PRO A 181 9.40 24.95 -0.40
N VAL A 182 8.74 24.43 0.63
CA VAL A 182 7.34 24.64 1.01
C VAL A 182 7.17 26.06 1.57
N ASN A 183 6.16 26.79 1.07
CA ASN A 183 5.57 27.97 1.69
C ASN A 183 4.15 28.11 1.08
N GLY A 184 3.09 28.53 1.75
CA GLY A 184 2.91 29.22 3.02
C GLY A 184 1.51 29.85 2.94
N VAL A 185 0.75 29.73 4.03
CA VAL A 185 -0.62 30.23 4.22
C VAL A 185 -0.68 31.76 4.03
N MET A 186 -1.69 32.32 3.34
CA MET A 186 -2.25 33.64 3.70
C MET A 186 -3.63 33.97 3.10
N LYS A 187 -4.56 34.25 4.03
CA LYS A 187 -5.64 35.25 4.04
C LYS A 187 -6.82 35.19 3.05
N MET A 188 -7.95 34.76 3.61
CA MET A 188 -9.31 35.19 3.28
C MET A 188 -9.45 36.73 3.34
N SER A 189 -10.07 37.30 2.31
CA SER A 189 -10.59 38.67 2.31
C SER A 189 -12.05 38.60 1.84
N ILE A 190 -12.99 38.60 2.80
CA ILE A 190 -14.43 38.76 2.52
C ILE A 190 -14.69 40.26 2.45
N SER A 191 -14.94 40.76 1.25
CA SER A 191 -15.39 42.13 1.00
C SER A 191 -16.91 42.17 1.16
N GLY A 192 -17.38 42.80 2.24
CA GLY A 192 -18.78 43.14 2.42
C GLY A 192 -19.12 44.39 1.60
N SER A 193 -20.01 44.23 0.62
CA SER A 193 -20.73 45.33 0.00
C SER A 193 -22.20 45.21 0.39
N GLY A 194 -22.66 46.15 1.22
CA GLY A 194 -24.08 46.39 1.45
C GLY A 194 -24.68 47.27 0.36
N ARG A 195 -26.03 47.32 0.37
CA ARG A 195 -26.99 48.02 -0.51
C ARG A 195 -27.59 47.12 -1.60
N ASP A 196 -28.89 47.02 -1.81
CA ASP A 196 -30.10 47.59 -1.21
C ASP A 196 -31.25 46.63 -1.59
N GLU A 197 -32.11 46.24 -0.66
CA GLU A 197 -33.42 45.67 -0.99
C GLU A 197 -34.41 46.80 -1.26
N PRO A 198 -35.19 46.76 -2.36
CA PRO A 198 -36.39 47.56 -2.49
C PRO A 198 -37.63 46.75 -2.12
N THR A 199 -38.22 47.04 -0.95
CA THR A 199 -39.64 46.78 -0.70
C THR A 199 -40.48 47.85 -1.39
N PRO A 200 -41.59 47.50 -2.06
CA PRO A 200 -42.71 48.41 -2.16
C PRO A 200 -43.96 47.79 -1.54
N THR A 201 -44.46 48.47 -0.52
CA THR A 201 -45.82 48.38 0.01
C THR A 201 -46.83 48.91 -1.00
N ALA A 202 -47.81 48.10 -1.38
CA ALA A 202 -49.25 48.40 -1.44
C ALA A 202 -50.02 47.14 -1.87
#